data_AF-A0A8J2TN91-F1
#
_entry.id   AF-A0A8J2TN91-F1
#
_cell.length_a   1.000
_cell.length_b   1.000
_cell.length_c   1.000
_cell.angle_alpha   90.00
_cell.angle_beta   90.00
_cell.angle_gamma   90.00
#
_symmetry.space_group_name_H-M   'P 1'
#
loop_
_entity.id
_entity.type
_entity.pdbx_description
1 polymer ?
#
loop_
_entity_poly.entity_id
_entity_poly.type
_entity_poly.pdbx_seq_one_letter_code
_entity_poly.pdbx_strand_id
1 'polypeptide(L)' 'MKLFLITLILLGLAIAGIAIKIWAKKDGKFAGTCASQNPMLNKSGESCGFCGKTPDQFENCNEPQHS' A
#
# COMPACT_ATOMS: atom_id res chain seq x y z
N MET A 1 -19.63 -10.55 23.94
CA MET A 1 -20.04 -9.12 23.77
C MET A 1 -18.92 -8.12 24.02
N LYS A 2 -18.21 -8.14 25.15
CA LYS A 2 -17.10 -7.18 25.42
C LYS A 2 -15.99 -7.20 24.36
N LEU A 3 -15.50 -8.39 23.99
CA LEU A 3 -14.47 -8.53 22.95
C LEU A 3 -14.95 -7.99 21.60
N PHE A 4 -16.20 -8.26 21.22
CA PHE A 4 -16.80 -7.80 19.98
C PHE A 4 -16.84 -6.26 19.88
N LEU A 5 -17.19 -5.59 20.97
CA LEU A 5 -17.18 -4.12 21.02
C LEU A 5 -15.76 -3.56 20.91
N ILE A 6 -14.78 -4.16 21.61
CA ILE A 6 -13.38 -3.74 21.53
C ILE A 6 -12.84 -3.93 20.11
N THR A 7 -13.14 -5.05 19.45
CA THR A 7 -12.70 -5.28 18.07
C THR A 7 -13.30 -4.28 17.09
N LEU A 8 -14.58 -3.93 17.24
CA LEU A 8 -15.22 -2.92 16.39
C LEU A 8 -14.60 -1.54 16.59
N ILE A 9 -14.32 -1.15 17.84
CA ILE A 9 -13.66 0.12 18.13
C ILE A 9 -12.27 0.16 17.51
N LEU A 10 -11.48 -0.90 17.68
CA LEU A 10 -10.11 -0.96 17.15
C LEU A 10 -10.09 -0.91 15.62
N LEU A 11 -11.00 -1.64 14.97
CA LEU A 11 -11.15 -1.64 13.52
C LEU A 11 -11.61 -0.25 13.02
N GLY A 12 -12.57 0.36 13.71
CA GLY A 12 -13.06 1.70 13.40
C GLY A 12 -11.96 2.76 13.49
N LEU A 13 -11.14 2.72 14.54
CA LEU A 13 -9.99 3.62 14.70
C LEU A 13 -8.95 3.44 13.57
N ALA A 14 -8.70 2.20 13.14
CA ALA A 14 -7.78 1.94 12.04
C ALA A 14 -8.28 2.55 10.72
N ILE A 15 -9.56 2.36 10.39
CA ILE A 15 -10.17 2.93 9.18
C ILE A 15 -10.20 4.46 9.25
N ALA A 16 -10.56 5.03 10.41
CA ALA A 16 -10.56 6.47 10.63
C ALA A 16 -9.15 7.07 10.45
N GLY A 17 -8.12 6.43 11.01
CA GLY A 17 -6.73 6.85 10.84
C GLY A 17 -6.27 6.84 9.37
N ILE A 18 -6.66 5.81 8.62
CA ILE A 18 -6.39 5.72 7.18
C ILE A 18 -7.10 6.85 6.42
N ALA A 19 -8.38 7.09 6.72
CA ALA A 19 -9.17 8.15 6.06
C ALA A 19 -8.57 9.54 6.29
N ILE A 20 -8.18 9.87 7.53
CA ILE A 20 -7.52 11.14 7.87
C ILE A 20 -6.20 11.28 7.11
N LYS A 21 -5.41 10.21 7.04
CA LYS A 21 -4.12 10.21 6.33
C LYS A 21 -4.28 10.51 4.84
N ILE A 22 -5.33 9.98 4.19
CA ILE A 22 -5.63 10.25 2.78
C ILE A 22 -6.01 11.72 2.58
N TRP A 23 -6.89 12.24 3.44
CA TRP A 23 -7.33 13.63 3.37
C TRP A 23 -6.17 14.62 3.58
N ALA A 24 -5.24 14.28 4.47
CA ALA A 24 -4.03 15.08 4.71
C ALA A 24 -2.96 14.96 3.60
N LYS A 25 -3.13 14.05 2.63
CA LYS A 25 -2.15 13.85 1.56
C LYS A 25 -2.49 14.70 0.34
N LYS A 26 -1.49 15.38 -0.21
CA LYS A 26 -1.61 16.07 -1.50
C LYS A 26 -2.01 15.05 -2.58
N ASP A 27 -3.07 15.36 -3.33
CA ASP A 27 -3.71 14.52 -4.35
C ASP A 27 -4.55 13.32 -3.84
N GLY A 28 -4.71 13.14 -2.53
CA GLY A 28 -5.64 12.13 -1.96
C GLY A 28 -5.30 10.67 -2.34
N LYS A 29 -4.11 10.41 -2.86
CA LYS A 29 -3.69 9.07 -3.29
C LYS A 29 -2.93 8.35 -2.19
N PHE A 30 -3.19 7.06 -2.00
CA PHE A 30 -2.36 6.25 -1.11
C PHE A 30 -0.89 6.27 -1.54
N ALA A 31 0.03 6.26 -0.58
CA ALA A 31 1.43 5.96 -0.90
C ALA A 31 1.46 4.49 -1.31
N GLY A 32 1.88 4.20 -2.55
CA GLY A 32 1.85 2.85 -3.12
C GLY A 32 2.39 1.82 -2.14
N THR A 33 1.65 0.73 -1.96
CA THR A 33 2.06 -0.41 -1.11
C THR A 33 2.93 -1.37 -1.93
N CYS A 34 3.51 -2.40 -1.32
CA CYS A 34 4.28 -3.41 -2.07
C CYS A 34 3.48 -4.04 -3.22
N ALA A 35 2.15 -4.11 -3.12
CA ALA A 35 1.29 -4.58 -4.21
C ALA A 35 1.35 -3.71 -5.48
N SER A 36 1.66 -2.42 -5.35
CA SER A 36 1.87 -1.51 -6.49
C SER A 36 3.11 -1.84 -7.33
N GLN A 37 3.98 -2.73 -6.87
CA GLN A 37 5.15 -3.16 -7.66
C GLN A 37 4.84 -4.35 -8.56
N ASN A 38 3.74 -5.06 -8.32
CA ASN A 38 3.41 -6.26 -9.08
C ASN A 38 2.91 -5.87 -10.48
N PRO A 39 3.60 -6.23 -11.58
CA PRO A 39 3.18 -5.90 -12.94
C PRO A 39 1.83 -6.54 -13.33
N MET A 40 1.43 -7.61 -12.65
CA MET A 40 0.09 -8.16 -12.84
C MET A 40 -1.02 -7.25 -12.28
N LEU A 41 -0.75 -6.47 -11.23
CA LEU A 41 -1.73 -5.63 -10.54
C LEU A 41 -1.60 -4.14 -10.88
N ASN A 42 -0.38 -3.64 -11.09
CA ASN A 42 -0.12 -2.26 -11.47
C ASN A 42 -0.14 -2.08 -12.99
N LYS A 43 -1.35 -2.03 -13.55
CA LYS A 43 -1.58 -1.80 -14.98
C LYS A 43 -1.36 -0.33 -15.41
N SER A 44 -1.33 0.58 -14.45
CA SER A 44 -1.18 2.03 -14.69
C SER A 44 0.28 2.47 -14.81
N GLY A 45 1.25 1.57 -14.58
CA GLY A 45 2.67 1.90 -14.69
C GLY A 45 3.20 2.77 -13.56
N GLU A 46 2.48 2.87 -12.43
CA GLU A 46 2.89 3.76 -11.34
C GLU A 46 4.24 3.33 -10.73
N SER A 47 5.13 4.28 -10.50
CA SER A 47 6.43 4.01 -9.88
C SER A 47 6.27 3.56 -8.43
N CYS A 48 7.09 2.62 -7.99
CA CYS A 48 7.11 2.15 -6.62
C CYS A 48 7.41 3.29 -5.64
N GLY A 49 6.54 3.52 -4.65
CA GLY A 49 6.75 4.52 -3.62
C GLY A 49 7.91 4.23 -2.64
N PHE A 50 8.47 3.01 -2.67
CA PHE A 50 9.59 2.60 -1.81
C PHE A 50 10.95 2.73 -2.50
N CYS A 51 11.07 2.31 -3.77
CA CYS A 51 12.35 2.29 -4.49
C CYS A 51 12.34 3.04 -5.83
N GLY A 52 11.22 3.65 -6.24
CA GLY A 52 11.10 4.49 -7.44
C GLY A 52 11.06 3.76 -8.78
N LYS A 53 11.25 2.44 -8.80
CA LYS A 53 11.20 1.63 -10.03
C LYS A 53 9.78 1.50 -10.58
N THR A 54 9.63 1.48 -11.90
CA THR A 54 8.36 1.22 -12.60
C THR A 54 8.08 -0.28 -12.73
N PRO A 55 6.83 -0.70 -12.97
CA PRO A 55 6.46 -2.13 -13.01
C PRO A 55 7.24 -2.95 -14.04
N ASP A 56 7.59 -2.36 -15.19
CA ASP A 56 8.43 -2.94 -16.24
C ASP A 56 9.85 -3.30 -15.74
N GLN A 57 10.39 -2.54 -14.78
CA GLN A 57 11.68 -2.81 -14.15
C GLN A 57 11.60 -3.98 -13.14
N PHE A 58 10.39 -4.41 -12.77
CA PHE A 58 10.14 -5.56 -11.89
C PHE A 58 9.75 -6.83 -12.63
N GLU A 59 9.34 -6.75 -13.91
CA GLU A 59 9.08 -7.95 -14.72
C GLU A 59 10.32 -8.87 -14.82
N ASN A 60 11.52 -8.28 -14.72
CA ASN A 60 12.80 -8.98 -14.72
C ASN A 60 13.53 -8.85 -13.38
N CYS A 61 12.80 -8.74 -12.27
CA CYS A 61 13.39 -8.75 -10.93
C CYS A 61 13.92 -10.16 -10.65
N ASN A 62 15.14 -10.46 -11.12
CA ASN A 62 15.96 -11.50 -10.54
C ASN A 62 16.19 -11.06 -9.09
N GLU A 63 15.52 -11.70 -8.14
CA GLU A 63 15.80 -11.52 -6.72
C GLU A 63 17.33 -11.69 -6.58
N PRO A 64 18.11 -10.63 -6.22
CA PRO A 64 19.48 -10.88 -5.85
C PRO A 64 19.38 -11.87 -4.70
N GLN A 65 19.99 -13.04 -4.88
CA GLN A 65 20.01 -14.10 -3.89
C GLN A 65 20.32 -13.46 -2.54
N HIS A 66 19.29 -13.27 -1.71
CA HIS A 66 19.47 -12.80 -0.37
C HIS A 66 20.13 -13.98 0.35
N SER A 67 21.46 -13.88 0.48
CA SER A 67 22.26 -14.81 1.28
C SER A 67 21.93 -14.63 2.75
#